data_AF-X1JL16-F1
#
_entry.id   AF-X1JL16-F1
#
_cell.length_a   1.000
_cell.length_b   1.000
_cell.length_c   1.000
_cell.angle_alpha   90.00
_cell.angle_beta   90.00
_cell.angle_gamma   90.00
#
_symmetry.space_group_name_H-M   'P 1'
#
loop_
_entity.id
_entity.type
_entity.pdbx_description
1 polymer ?
#
loop_
_entity_poly.entity_id
_entity_poly.type
_entity_poly.pdbx_seq_one_letter_code
_entity_poly.pdbx_strand_id
1 'polypeptide(L)'
;GCKVGYSGHEVGLITTCAAVALGATSVERHITLDRAMYGSDQAASVEVMGFYRLTGYIKTIEKALGDGTKRITPEEEKIMKKLRKANTL
;
A
#
# COMPACT_ATOMS: atom_id res chain seq x y z
N GLY A 1 3.06 4.73 22.67
CA GLY A 1 3.80 5.07 21.43
C GLY A 1 3.24 6.34 20.84
N CYS A 2 4.00 7.02 19.97
CA CYS A 2 3.53 8.17 19.19
C CYS A 2 3.14 7.74 17.76
N LYS A 3 2.41 8.61 17.05
CA LYS A 3 2.11 8.42 15.63
C LYS A 3 3.39 8.65 14.82
N VAL A 4 3.73 7.71 13.92
CA VAL A 4 4.89 7.78 13.03
C VAL A 4 4.39 7.97 11.59
N GLY A 5 5.02 8.87 10.84
CA GLY A 5 4.71 9.15 9.44
C GLY A 5 5.90 8.90 8.52
N TYR A 6 5.67 9.04 7.22
CA TYR A 6 6.69 8.93 6.18
C TYR A 6 6.63 10.13 5.22
N SER A 7 7.74 10.84 5.05
CA SER A 7 7.90 11.84 3.98
C SER A 7 8.91 11.31 2.97
N GLY A 8 8.50 11.23 1.71
CA GLY A 8 9.25 10.57 0.64
C GLY A 8 9.68 11.54 -0.46
N HIS A 9 10.97 11.47 -0.83
CA HIS A 9 11.55 12.21 -1.96
C HIS A 9 12.06 11.27 -3.08
N GLU A 10 11.72 9.98 -3.02
CA GLU A 10 12.10 8.99 -4.02
C GLU A 10 11.31 9.13 -5.33
N VAL A 11 11.83 8.62 -6.45
CA VAL A 11 11.06 8.47 -7.68
C VAL A 11 10.15 7.23 -7.59
N GLY A 12 8.86 7.40 -7.86
CA GLY A 12 7.86 6.33 -7.80
C GLY A 12 7.05 6.33 -6.51
N LEU A 13 6.22 5.29 -6.33
CA LEU A 13 5.19 5.24 -5.27
C LEU A 13 5.38 4.08 -4.28
N ILE A 14 6.23 3.10 -4.61
CA ILE A 14 6.31 1.82 -3.88
C ILE A 14 6.82 2.02 -2.45
N THR A 15 7.86 2.83 -2.25
CA THR A 15 8.43 3.06 -0.92
C THR A 15 7.41 3.70 0.01
N THR A 16 6.66 4.68 -0.49
CA THR A 16 5.54 5.29 0.22
C THR A 16 4.44 4.27 0.57
N CYS A 17 4.07 3.40 -0.37
CA CYS A 17 3.08 2.33 -0.12
C CYS A 17 3.58 1.33 0.93
N ALA A 18 4.87 0.97 0.89
CA ALA A 18 5.49 0.10 1.88
C ALA A 18 5.47 0.73 3.28
N ALA A 19 5.74 2.04 3.40
CA ALA A 19 5.64 2.74 4.67
C ALA A 19 4.23 2.65 5.27
N VAL A 20 3.19 2.83 4.46
CA VAL A 20 1.79 2.64 4.89
C VAL A 20 1.54 1.20 5.33
N ALA A 21 2.01 0.21 4.56
CA ALA A 21 1.86 -1.20 4.92
C ALA A 21 2.54 -1.56 6.26
N LEU A 22 3.60 -0.85 6.62
CA LEU A 22 4.32 -0.97 7.89
C LEU A 22 3.68 -0.16 9.04
N GLY A 23 2.59 0.56 8.79
CA GLY A 23 1.84 1.30 9.81
C GLY A 23 2.14 2.79 9.87
N ALA A 24 2.72 3.40 8.83
CA ALA A 24 2.82 4.85 8.74
C ALA A 24 1.41 5.48 8.81
N THR A 25 1.25 6.41 9.74
CA THR A 25 -0.04 7.08 10.04
C THR A 25 -0.25 8.38 9.28
N SER A 26 0.80 8.89 8.64
CA SER A 26 0.77 10.03 7.73
C SER A 26 1.81 9.84 6.63
N VAL A 27 1.52 10.43 5.47
CA VAL A 27 2.35 10.35 4.27
C VAL A 27 2.49 11.74 3.67
N GLU A 28 3.69 12.12 3.27
CA GLU A 28 3.99 13.36 2.57
C GLU A 28 4.78 13.09 1.28
N ARG A 29 4.41 13.78 0.21
CA ARG A 29 5.02 13.72 -1.12
C ARG A 29 4.92 15.08 -1.78
N HIS A 30 5.98 15.50 -2.47
CA HIS A 30 5.92 16.67 -3.34
C HIS A 30 5.05 16.35 -4.56
N ILE A 31 4.23 17.30 -4.98
CA ILE A 31 3.33 17.19 -6.14
C ILE A 31 3.75 18.20 -7.21
N THR A 32 3.69 17.78 -8.47
CA THR A 32 3.93 18.67 -9.62
C THR A 32 2.85 18.48 -10.70
N LEU A 33 2.72 19.48 -11.58
CA LEU A 33 1.91 19.37 -12.80
C LEU A 33 2.66 18.63 -13.90
N ASP A 34 3.99 18.84 -13.98
CA ASP A 34 4.88 18.23 -14.97
C ASP A 34 6.31 18.19 -14.39
N ARG A 35 6.94 17.01 -14.41
CA ARG A 35 8.28 16.78 -13.86
C ARG A 35 9.39 17.49 -14.63
N ALA A 36 9.11 17.94 -15.86
CA ALA A 36 10.02 18.72 -16.68
C ALA A 36 9.98 20.23 -16.39
N MET A 37 9.10 20.69 -15.49
CA MET A 37 9.06 22.09 -15.06
C MET A 37 10.36 22.52 -14.37
N TYR A 38 10.54 23.84 -14.27
CA TYR A 38 11.69 24.42 -13.57
C TYR A 38 11.62 24.14 -12.06
N GLY A 39 12.79 23.95 -11.46
CA GLY A 39 12.96 23.68 -10.02
C GLY A 39 13.57 22.30 -9.75
N SER A 40 14.43 22.22 -8.74
CA SER A 40 15.15 21.00 -8.38
C SER A 40 14.23 19.85 -8.00
N ASP A 41 13.07 20.16 -7.42
CA ASP A 41 12.20 19.15 -6.82
C ASP A 41 11.22 18.53 -7.82
N GLN A 42 11.08 19.11 -9.02
CA GLN A 42 10.09 18.67 -10.01
C GLN A 42 10.35 17.23 -10.47
N ALA A 43 11.61 16.90 -10.74
CA ALA A 43 12.02 15.57 -11.20
C ALA A 43 11.71 14.46 -10.18
N ALA A 44 11.74 14.75 -8.88
CA ALA A 44 11.42 13.80 -7.82
C ALA A 44 9.93 13.78 -7.43
N SER A 45 9.21 14.86 -7.73
CA SER A 45 7.79 15.03 -7.38
C SER A 45 6.87 14.03 -8.08
N VAL A 46 5.66 13.91 -7.53
CA VAL A 46 4.58 13.06 -8.02
C VAL A 46 3.63 13.91 -8.88
N GLU A 47 3.38 13.50 -10.12
CA GLU A 47 2.37 14.15 -10.95
C GLU A 47 0.95 13.87 -10.44
N VAL A 48 -0.02 14.71 -10.83
CA VAL A 48 -1.43 14.60 -10.42
C VAL A 48 -1.99 13.17 -10.56
N MET A 49 -1.76 12.51 -11.70
CA MET A 49 -2.21 11.12 -11.92
C MET A 49 -1.44 10.10 -11.06
N GLY A 50 -0.18 10.40 -10.72
CA GLY A 50 0.59 9.63 -9.73
C GLY A 50 -0.02 9.74 -8.34
N PHE A 51 -0.49 10.93 -7.95
CA PHE A 51 -1.11 11.17 -6.65
C PHE A 51 -2.45 10.44 -6.51
N TYR A 52 -3.30 10.46 -7.55
CA TYR A 52 -4.53 9.65 -7.56
C TYR A 52 -4.22 8.16 -7.44
N ARG A 53 -3.20 7.66 -8.14
CA ARG A 53 -2.76 6.26 -8.00
C ARG A 53 -2.28 5.95 -6.59
N LEU A 54 -1.46 6.82 -6.00
CA LEU A 54 -0.94 6.66 -4.65
C LEU A 54 -2.07 6.51 -3.62
N THR A 55 -3.04 7.43 -3.65
CA THR A 55 -4.18 7.37 -2.73
C THR A 55 -5.05 6.11 -2.94
N GLY A 56 -5.20 5.66 -4.19
CA GLY A 56 -5.88 4.39 -4.51
C GLY A 56 -5.15 3.17 -3.96
N TYR A 57 -3.81 3.14 -4.06
CA TYR A 57 -2.99 2.07 -3.49
C TYR A 57 -3.05 2.05 -1.97
N ILE A 58 -2.96 3.20 -1.31
CA ILE A 58 -3.08 3.32 0.16
C ILE A 58 -4.39 2.71 0.65
N LYS A 59 -5.53 3.11 0.06
CA LYS A 59 -6.85 2.56 0.43
C LYS A 59 -6.95 1.05 0.19
N THR A 60 -6.33 0.57 -0.89
CA THR A 60 -6.30 -0.86 -1.21
C THR A 60 -5.48 -1.64 -0.19
N ILE A 61 -4.33 -1.10 0.22
CA ILE A 61 -3.45 -1.68 1.24
C ILE A 61 -4.17 -1.73 2.58
N GLU A 62 -4.77 -0.63 3.02
CA GLU A 62 -5.53 -0.58 4.28
C GLU A 62 -6.65 -1.64 4.31
N LYS A 63 -7.39 -1.77 3.21
CA LYS A 63 -8.43 -2.80 3.08
C LYS A 63 -7.85 -4.22 3.09
N ALA A 64 -6.73 -4.44 2.42
CA ALA A 64 -6.09 -5.75 2.31
C ALA A 64 -5.45 -6.22 3.63
N LEU A 65 -4.90 -5.30 4.43
CA LEU A 65 -4.37 -5.59 5.77
C LEU A 65 -5.46 -6.08 6.73
N GLY A 66 -6.67 -5.56 6.58
CA GLY A 66 -7.80 -5.92 7.43
C GLY A 66 -7.54 -5.57 8.89
N ASP A 67 -7.99 -6.43 9.80
CA ASP A 67 -7.89 -6.22 11.26
C ASP A 67 -6.78 -7.06 11.91
N GLY A 68 -5.91 -7.68 11.12
CA GLY A 68 -4.84 -8.57 11.60
C GLY A 68 -5.33 -9.91 12.18
N THR A 69 -6.63 -10.19 12.18
CA THR A 69 -7.18 -11.45 12.68
C THR A 69 -7.46 -12.40 11.52
N LYS A 70 -6.66 -13.46 11.41
CA LYS A 70 -6.88 -14.50 10.39
C LYS A 70 -8.16 -15.27 10.68
N ARG A 71 -9.02 -15.41 9.67
CA ARG A 71 -10.27 -16.19 9.72
C ARG A 71 -10.35 -17.08 8.50
N ILE A 72 -11.03 -18.22 8.63
CA ILE A 72 -11.36 -19.09 7.49
C ILE A 72 -12.72 -18.61 6.97
N THR A 73 -12.79 -18.25 5.70
CA THR A 73 -14.07 -17.94 5.06
C THR A 73 -14.87 -19.20 4.77
N PRO A 74 -16.21 -19.13 4.62
CA PRO A 74 -17.02 -20.27 4.20
C PRO A 74 -16.54 -20.89 2.88
N GLU A 75 -16.02 -20.07 1.95
CA GLU A 75 -15.45 -20.50 0.68
C GLU A 75 -14.12 -21.24 0.89
N GLU A 76 -13.24 -20.72 1.75
CA GLU A 76 -11.98 -21.38 2.10
C GLU A 76 -12.23 -22.73 2.79
N GLU A 77 -13.25 -22.84 3.65
CA GLU A 77 -13.58 -24.09 4.34
C GLU A 77 -13.97 -25.21 3.35
N LYS A 78 -14.75 -24.87 2.31
CA LYS A 78 -15.13 -25.82 1.25
C LYS A 78 -13.90 -26.31 0.49
N ILE A 79 -12.99 -25.40 0.13
CA ILE A 79 -11.73 -25.73 -0.56
C ILE A 79 -10.83 -26.59 0.34
N MET A 80 -10.72 -26.24 1.62
CA MET A 80 -9.96 -27.00 2.60
C MET A 80 -10.45 -28.44 2.73
N LYS A 81 -11.77 -28.67 2.80
CA LYS A 81 -12.34 -30.04 2.85
C LYS A 81 -12.02 -30.85 1.59
N LYS A 82 -12.00 -30.21 0.42
CA LYS A 82 -11.72 -30.86 -0.87
C LYS A 82 -10.24 -31.19 -1.07
N LEU A 83 -9.34 -30.29 -0.67
CA LEU A 83 -7.91 -30.35 -1.03
C LEU A 83 -6.99 -30.82 0.10
N ARG A 84 -7.43 -30.77 1.37
CA ARG A 84 -6.64 -31.33 2.46
C ARG A 84 -6.60 -32.85 2.32
N LYS A 85 -5.40 -33.42 2.43
CA LYS A 85 -5.24 -34.88 2.55
C LYS A 85 -6.02 -35.37 3.76
N ALA A 86 -7.01 -36.22 3.52
CA ALA A 86 -7.63 -37.04 4.54
C ALA A 86 -7.04 -38.45 4.42
N ASN A 87 -6.47 -38.97 5.52
CA ASN A 87 -5.92 -40.32 5.70
C ASN A 87 -5.19 -40.91 4.48
N THR A 88 -3.89 -40.59 4.38
CA THR A 88 -2.93 -41.42 3.62
C THR A 88 -2.19 -42.31 4.61
N LEU A 89 -2.90 -43.24 5.21
CA LEU A 89 -2.46 -44.52 5.80
C LEU A 89 -3.68 -45.45 5.82
#